data_AF-T1JME1-F1
#
_entry.id   AF-T1JME1-F1
#
_cell.length_a   1.000
_cell.length_b   1.000
_cell.length_c   1.000
_cell.angle_alpha   90.00
_cell.angle_beta   90.00
_cell.angle_gamma   90.00
#
_symmetry.space_group_name_H-M   'P 1'
#
loop_
_entity.id
_entity.type
_entity.pdbx_description
1 polymer ?
#
loop_
_entity_poly.entity_id
_entity_poly.type
_entity_poly.pdbx_seq_one_letter_code
_entity_poly.pdbx_strand_id
1 'polypeptide(L)'
;RNLHSNTQRQSTKSFLDSIDRLHIIGRLLPVPMPSTGIRPNIPAVAFVKAAEIPNMKTKESRHELFPKHLKNEIETKASFDDDAFKLQKDRSFLEDTLQKALTEIKCNNTYNILVEAVHIESVKKAEYEAVIKREQILNQRITNLGRLLAKCKEEKEQLLWRCNDTVTQNYIHAMDAKEVALVSVVFEDSLDKLDIMNLLAPPLHHDLSLNDESEGIPTVINECHALFPADLHNPVKFEDEESLKWRIFHSGRIYLENVLKVMLDELQTNQSCDSLTSIIEKEKLSRLEEVQAELKQDIREDKLHFLKRELKNVETSRVQKIKQAEETLKYLKSVVQKTKISNIESEKYAMKHNKIRIEQAKKKLANELEDLKTKIEKLQLKMEDERRIHTEVESFRNYDYQCMENKLQYWIDKYNRETTEMEKKIRDLHVEKEKQLSIYNALVERYCEYKQVLKEDQDAKRAEGELIAFEEKKRKSVLSIQCWWRAVMVRRFLGQFRSLKKIINQRKLKAKAVAKAAKKSKK
;
A
#
# COMPACT_ATOMS: atom_id res chain seq x y z
N ARG A 1 28.46 44.39 6.97
CA ARG A 1 29.43 43.93 8.00
C ARG A 1 28.84 43.73 9.41
N ASN A 2 27.64 44.24 9.75
CA ASN A 2 27.06 44.08 11.11
C ASN A 2 26.06 42.92 11.28
N LEU A 3 25.77 42.11 10.26
CA LEU A 3 24.89 40.94 10.39
C LEU A 3 25.65 39.63 10.64
N HIS A 4 26.94 39.55 10.30
CA HIS A 4 27.77 38.35 10.56
C HIS A 4 28.27 38.26 12.01
N SER A 5 28.40 39.39 12.72
CA SER A 5 28.91 39.42 14.10
C SER A 5 27.90 38.96 15.15
N ASN A 6 26.59 39.05 14.87
CA ASN A 6 25.55 38.62 15.80
C ASN A 6 25.29 37.11 15.75
N THR A 7 25.35 36.50 14.57
CA THR A 7 25.19 35.04 14.41
C THR A 7 26.36 34.27 15.02
N GLN A 8 27.58 34.82 14.94
CA GLN A 8 28.78 34.22 15.51
C GLN A 8 28.79 34.30 17.05
N ARG A 9 28.25 35.38 17.64
CA ARG A 9 28.11 35.52 19.12
C ARG A 9 27.00 34.65 19.73
N GLN A 10 25.93 34.35 18.97
CA GLN A 10 24.89 33.43 19.43
C GLN A 10 25.34 31.96 19.36
N SER A 11 26.13 31.59 18.34
CA SER A 11 26.73 30.25 18.22
C SER A 11 27.73 29.95 19.33
N THR A 12 28.58 30.91 19.74
CA THR A 12 29.56 30.70 20.81
C THR A 12 28.92 30.56 22.19
N LYS A 13 27.78 31.24 22.45
CA LYS A 13 27.02 31.08 23.70
C LYS A 13 26.33 29.73 23.78
N SER A 14 25.76 29.24 22.68
CA SER A 14 25.19 27.89 22.60
C SER A 14 26.25 26.79 22.78
N PHE A 15 27.48 27.01 22.31
CA PHE A 15 28.58 26.06 22.44
C PHE A 15 29.14 25.99 23.87
N LEU A 16 29.31 27.13 24.56
CA LEU A 16 29.70 27.15 25.98
C LEU A 16 28.62 26.51 26.88
N ASP A 17 27.35 26.78 26.63
CA ASP A 17 26.24 26.17 27.39
C ASP A 17 26.15 24.64 27.18
N SER A 18 26.65 24.14 26.05
CA SER A 18 26.77 22.70 25.77
C SER A 18 28.00 22.06 26.44
N ILE A 19 29.11 22.82 26.57
CA ILE A 19 30.32 22.38 27.27
C ILE A 19 30.07 22.30 28.79
N ASP A 20 29.34 23.26 29.37
CA ASP A 20 29.00 23.25 30.79
C ASP A 20 28.06 22.08 31.14
N ARG A 21 27.15 21.72 30.23
CA ARG A 21 26.31 20.50 30.35
C ARG A 21 27.14 19.21 30.24
N LEU A 22 28.17 19.18 29.40
CA LEU A 22 29.11 18.04 29.31
C LEU A 22 30.02 17.93 30.55
N HIS A 23 30.39 19.06 31.17
CA HIS A 23 31.18 19.09 32.39
C HIS A 23 30.42 18.57 33.62
N ILE A 24 29.09 18.73 33.63
CA ILE A 24 28.20 18.18 34.67
C ILE A 24 28.04 16.66 34.51
N ILE A 25 28.00 16.15 33.28
CA ILE A 25 27.91 14.70 33.01
C ILE A 25 29.25 13.99 33.33
N GLY A 26 30.39 14.68 33.17
CA GLY A 26 31.71 14.15 33.50
C GLY A 26 31.98 13.90 35.00
N ARG A 27 31.14 14.42 35.91
CA ARG A 27 31.25 14.18 37.36
C ARG A 27 30.48 12.95 37.86
N LEU A 28 29.74 12.26 37.00
CA LEU A 28 28.88 11.12 37.37
C LEU A 28 29.41 9.74 36.94
N LEU A 29 30.67 9.63 36.50
CA LEU A 29 31.31 8.34 36.23
C LEU A 29 32.35 7.98 37.30
N PRO A 30 32.33 6.75 37.85
CA PRO A 30 33.25 6.31 38.88
C PRO A 30 34.66 6.05 38.31
N VAL A 31 35.65 6.29 39.17
CA VAL A 31 37.10 6.04 38.98
C VAL A 31 37.37 4.58 38.54
N PRO A 32 38.31 4.30 37.62
CA PRO A 32 38.62 2.94 37.20
C PRO A 32 39.42 2.20 38.27
N MET A 33 38.96 1.00 38.64
CA MET A 33 39.72 0.03 39.42
C MET A 33 40.74 -0.71 38.52
N PRO A 34 41.90 -1.12 39.06
CA PRO A 34 42.99 -1.73 38.29
C PRO A 34 42.63 -3.12 37.76
N SER A 35 43.10 -3.39 36.54
CA SER A 35 42.92 -4.61 35.76
C SER A 35 43.51 -5.85 36.44
N THR A 36 42.69 -6.89 36.64
CA THR A 36 43.17 -8.27 36.67
C THR A 36 42.97 -8.85 35.27
N GLY A 37 44.09 -9.11 34.60
CA GLY A 37 44.12 -9.61 33.24
C GLY A 37 43.80 -11.10 33.19
N ILE A 38 42.80 -11.45 32.37
CA ILE A 38 42.72 -12.74 31.69
C ILE A 38 42.19 -12.46 30.28
N ARG A 39 43.06 -12.62 29.27
CA ARG A 39 42.65 -12.76 27.87
C ARG A 39 42.12 -14.18 27.67
N PRO A 40 41.12 -14.36 26.80
CA PRO A 40 41.15 -15.48 25.88
C PRO A 40 41.23 -15.03 24.43
N ASN A 41 41.97 -15.84 23.69
CA ASN A 41 42.28 -15.79 22.27
C ASN A 41 41.02 -15.89 21.40
N ILE A 42 40.90 -15.06 20.38
CA ILE A 42 40.00 -15.28 19.23
C ILE A 42 40.88 -15.23 17.97
N PRO A 43 40.86 -16.26 17.08
CA PRO A 43 41.62 -16.23 15.84
C PRO A 43 40.95 -15.33 14.81
N ALA A 44 41.79 -14.61 14.05
CA ALA A 44 41.42 -13.78 12.92
C ALA A 44 40.72 -14.60 11.82
N VAL A 45 39.52 -14.19 11.43
CA VAL A 45 38.88 -14.62 10.18
C VAL A 45 38.73 -13.42 9.27
N ALA A 46 39.20 -13.61 8.05
CA ALA A 46 39.41 -12.61 7.01
C ALA A 46 38.12 -11.88 6.60
N PHE A 47 38.27 -10.56 6.40
CA PHE A 47 37.34 -9.72 5.68
C PHE A 47 37.20 -10.20 4.22
N VAL A 48 36.03 -10.75 3.88
CA VAL A 48 35.60 -10.91 2.48
C VAL A 48 34.69 -9.75 2.12
N LYS A 49 35.10 -9.06 1.06
CA LYS A 49 34.52 -7.89 0.42
C LYS A 49 33.18 -8.26 -0.24
N ALA A 50 32.06 -7.67 0.20
CA ALA A 50 30.78 -7.67 -0.53
C ALA A 50 30.63 -6.28 -1.18
N ALA A 51 30.82 -6.09 -2.49
CA ALA A 51 30.03 -6.57 -3.63
C ALA A 51 28.57 -6.06 -3.57
N GLU A 52 28.37 -4.92 -4.23
CA GLU A 52 27.09 -4.31 -4.57
C GLU A 52 26.22 -5.32 -5.36
N ILE A 53 24.94 -5.45 -4.99
CA ILE A 53 23.93 -6.11 -5.84
C ILE A 53 22.67 -5.23 -5.91
N PRO A 54 22.03 -5.11 -7.09
CA PRO A 54 21.05 -4.07 -7.40
C PRO A 54 19.63 -4.40 -6.95
N ASN A 55 18.89 -3.33 -6.67
CA ASN A 55 17.48 -3.31 -6.30
C ASN A 55 16.59 -3.64 -7.52
N MET A 56 16.02 -4.85 -7.56
CA MET A 56 14.98 -5.25 -8.52
C MET A 56 13.65 -5.37 -7.78
N LYS A 57 12.80 -4.34 -7.92
CA LYS A 57 11.41 -4.36 -7.47
C LYS A 57 10.55 -5.10 -8.49
N THR A 58 10.19 -6.35 -8.21
CA THR A 58 9.07 -7.03 -8.86
C THR A 58 7.79 -6.70 -8.10
N LYS A 59 6.86 -6.00 -8.79
CA LYS A 59 5.47 -5.85 -8.36
C LYS A 59 4.70 -7.07 -8.81
N GLU A 60 4.19 -7.86 -7.88
CA GLU A 60 3.10 -8.80 -8.16
C GLU A 60 1.85 -8.36 -7.41
N SER A 61 0.82 -8.08 -8.19
CA SER A 61 -0.53 -7.79 -7.74
C SER A 61 -1.24 -9.11 -7.42
N ARG A 62 -1.66 -9.29 -6.17
CA ARG A 62 -2.83 -10.12 -5.84
C ARG A 62 -3.75 -9.33 -4.92
N HIS A 63 -4.95 -9.08 -5.43
CA HIS A 63 -6.08 -8.62 -4.65
C HIS A 63 -6.55 -9.76 -3.76
N GLU A 64 -6.17 -9.74 -2.50
CA GLU A 64 -6.89 -10.44 -1.44
C GLU A 64 -7.28 -9.42 -0.37
N LEU A 65 -8.52 -9.51 0.10
CA LEU A 65 -9.12 -8.60 1.06
C LEU A 65 -8.36 -8.64 2.40
N PHE A 66 -7.36 -7.77 2.54
CA PHE A 66 -6.71 -7.51 3.83
C PHE A 66 -7.56 -6.56 4.67
N PRO A 67 -7.87 -6.89 5.94
CA PRO A 67 -8.58 -5.99 6.83
C PRO A 67 -7.78 -4.71 7.06
N LYS A 68 -8.41 -3.54 6.84
CA LYS A 68 -7.78 -2.21 6.90
C LYS A 68 -7.06 -1.89 8.22
N HIS A 69 -7.35 -2.62 9.31
CA HIS A 69 -6.73 -2.41 10.62
C HIS A 69 -5.31 -3.00 10.72
N LEU A 70 -5.00 -4.13 10.07
CA LEU A 70 -3.64 -4.68 10.05
C LEU A 70 -2.67 -3.82 9.24
N LYS A 71 -3.16 -3.14 8.20
CA LYS A 71 -2.31 -2.32 7.33
C LYS A 71 -1.71 -1.12 8.09
N ASN A 72 -2.49 -0.52 8.97
CA ASN A 72 -2.05 0.59 9.81
C ASN A 72 -1.09 0.13 10.92
N GLU A 73 -1.26 -1.07 11.48
CA GLU A 73 -0.32 -1.66 12.46
C GLU A 73 1.01 -2.09 11.84
N ILE A 74 0.99 -2.59 10.60
CA ILE A 74 2.21 -2.98 9.88
C ILE A 74 2.98 -1.74 9.42
N GLU A 75 2.31 -0.70 8.93
CA GLU A 75 2.95 0.56 8.53
C GLU A 75 3.54 1.32 9.74
N THR A 76 2.88 1.28 10.91
CA THR A 76 3.41 1.90 12.15
C THR A 76 4.54 1.10 12.78
N LYS A 77 4.50 -0.24 12.77
CA LYS A 77 5.63 -1.08 13.22
C LYS A 77 6.84 -0.98 12.30
N ALA A 78 6.64 -1.02 10.98
CA ALA A 78 7.74 -0.88 10.01
C ALA A 78 8.43 0.50 10.11
N SER A 79 7.66 1.57 10.35
CA SER A 79 8.22 2.90 10.58
C SER A 79 9.05 2.98 11.86
N PHE A 80 8.62 2.30 12.94
CA PHE A 80 9.34 2.32 14.22
C PHE A 80 10.67 1.54 14.14
N ASP A 81 10.68 0.41 13.45
CA ASP A 81 11.88 -0.41 13.27
C ASP A 81 12.92 0.26 12.36
N ASP A 82 12.49 0.93 11.28
CA ASP A 82 13.39 1.71 10.41
C ASP A 82 13.97 2.93 11.14
N ASP A 83 13.16 3.62 11.94
CA ASP A 83 13.62 4.75 12.76
C ASP A 83 14.59 4.29 13.86
N ALA A 84 14.33 3.15 14.51
CA ALA A 84 15.20 2.57 15.52
C ALA A 84 16.54 2.09 14.92
N PHE A 85 16.52 1.47 13.74
CA PHE A 85 17.72 1.04 13.04
C PHE A 85 18.58 2.23 12.61
N LYS A 86 17.95 3.30 12.10
CA LYS A 86 18.63 4.55 11.77
C LYS A 86 19.26 5.19 13.01
N LEU A 87 18.52 5.26 14.12
CA LEU A 87 19.03 5.81 15.38
C LEU A 87 20.25 5.02 15.90
N GLN A 88 20.23 3.70 15.77
CA GLN A 88 21.34 2.84 16.16
C GLN A 88 22.58 3.08 15.28
N LYS A 89 22.39 3.31 13.98
CA LYS A 89 23.46 3.61 13.04
C LYS A 89 24.07 4.98 13.31
N ASP A 90 23.23 6.00 13.55
CA ASP A 90 23.66 7.36 13.86
C ASP A 90 24.41 7.40 15.21
N ARG A 91 23.94 6.64 16.21
CA ARG A 91 24.62 6.48 17.49
C ARG A 91 26.00 5.83 17.33
N SER A 92 26.10 4.75 16.56
CA SER A 92 27.37 4.05 16.33
C SER A 92 28.37 4.95 15.60
N PHE A 93 27.92 5.73 14.62
CA PHE A 93 28.74 6.71 13.92
C PHE A 93 29.25 7.82 14.85
N LEU A 94 28.40 8.35 15.72
CA LEU A 94 28.80 9.34 16.72
C LEU A 94 29.80 8.77 17.73
N GLU A 95 29.59 7.55 18.19
CA GLU A 95 30.50 6.86 19.11
C GLU A 95 31.88 6.68 18.46
N ASP A 96 31.95 6.17 17.23
CA ASP A 96 33.20 6.00 16.48
C ASP A 96 33.94 7.31 16.22
N THR A 97 33.21 8.36 15.84
CA THR A 97 33.79 9.68 15.55
C THR A 97 34.31 10.36 16.81
N LEU A 98 33.58 10.27 17.92
CA LEU A 98 34.01 10.78 19.22
C LEU A 98 35.20 9.98 19.78
N GLN A 99 35.21 8.66 19.64
CA GLN A 99 36.33 7.81 20.06
C GLN A 99 37.61 8.21 19.32
N LYS A 100 37.53 8.39 18.00
CA LYS A 100 38.66 8.81 17.15
C LYS A 100 39.11 10.24 17.48
N ALA A 101 38.18 11.17 17.67
CA ALA A 101 38.51 12.54 18.07
C ALA A 101 39.17 12.58 19.46
N LEU A 102 38.71 11.79 20.42
CA LEU A 102 39.34 11.68 21.75
C LEU A 102 40.75 11.11 21.67
N THR A 103 41.00 10.12 20.81
CA THR A 103 42.37 9.63 20.58
C THR A 103 43.26 10.67 19.91
N GLU A 104 42.75 11.42 18.93
CA GLU A 104 43.49 12.50 18.26
C GLU A 104 43.85 13.63 19.23
N ILE A 105 42.90 14.05 20.07
CA ILE A 105 43.15 15.09 21.08
C ILE A 105 44.20 14.61 22.09
N LYS A 106 44.14 13.35 22.54
CA LYS A 106 45.11 12.79 23.48
C LYS A 106 46.53 12.65 22.90
N CYS A 107 46.65 12.30 21.61
CA CYS A 107 47.94 12.04 20.99
C CYS A 107 48.57 13.27 20.33
N ASN A 108 47.76 14.12 19.71
CA ASN A 108 48.23 15.19 18.81
C ASN A 108 47.73 16.59 19.23
N ASN A 109 46.80 16.67 20.20
CA ASN A 109 46.15 17.91 20.64
C ASN A 109 45.46 18.70 19.49
N THR A 110 45.01 17.99 18.46
CA THR A 110 44.27 18.50 17.29
C THR A 110 42.87 17.88 17.21
N TYR A 111 41.99 18.46 16.38
CA TYR A 111 40.59 18.03 16.22
C TYR A 111 40.18 17.89 14.74
N ASN A 112 41.13 17.55 13.86
CA ASN A 112 40.91 17.49 12.42
C ASN A 112 39.91 16.40 12.02
N ILE A 113 39.89 15.27 12.73
CA ILE A 113 38.95 14.16 12.46
C ILE A 113 37.50 14.62 12.68
N LEU A 114 37.25 15.48 13.66
CA LEU A 114 35.91 16.04 13.89
C LEU A 114 35.52 17.02 12.78
N VAL A 115 36.46 17.84 12.32
CA VAL A 115 36.23 18.77 11.20
C VAL A 115 35.92 18.01 9.91
N GLU A 116 36.68 16.95 9.63
CA GLU A 116 36.48 16.11 8.45
C GLU A 116 35.15 15.34 8.51
N ALA A 117 34.80 14.77 9.68
CA ALA A 117 33.51 14.09 9.87
C ALA A 117 32.32 15.04 9.67
N VAL A 118 32.39 16.26 10.19
CA VAL A 118 31.37 17.30 9.99
C VAL A 118 31.28 17.72 8.52
N HIS A 119 32.43 17.83 7.84
CA HIS A 119 32.46 18.17 6.42
C HIS A 119 31.79 17.07 5.57
N ILE A 120 32.11 15.80 5.82
CA ILE A 120 31.51 14.65 5.13
C ILE A 120 29.99 14.61 5.34
N GLU A 121 29.50 14.81 6.56
CA GLU A 121 28.05 14.86 6.82
C GLU A 121 27.37 16.06 6.14
N SER A 122 28.06 17.21 6.04
CA SER A 122 27.56 18.37 5.31
C SER A 122 27.38 18.09 3.81
N VAL A 123 28.31 17.33 3.20
CA VAL A 123 28.25 16.93 1.80
C VAL A 123 27.12 15.93 1.57
N LYS A 124 27.01 14.89 2.41
CA LYS A 124 25.89 13.93 2.34
C LYS A 124 24.54 14.63 2.46
N LYS A 125 24.40 15.58 3.39
CA LYS A 125 23.18 16.37 3.55
C LYS A 125 22.82 17.12 2.27
N ALA A 126 23.79 17.76 1.62
CA ALA A 126 23.57 18.46 0.35
C ALA A 126 23.14 17.50 -0.78
N GLU A 127 23.69 16.29 -0.84
CA GLU A 127 23.29 15.25 -1.79
C GLU A 127 21.85 14.77 -1.55
N TYR A 128 21.46 14.52 -0.29
CA TYR A 128 20.09 14.16 0.05
C TYR A 128 19.10 15.27 -0.33
N GLU A 129 19.42 16.53 -0.06
CA GLU A 129 18.59 17.66 -0.47
C GLU A 129 18.43 17.74 -2.00
N ALA A 130 19.46 17.41 -2.77
CA ALA A 130 19.38 17.34 -4.23
C ALA A 130 18.49 16.19 -4.71
N VAL A 131 18.57 15.01 -4.08
CA VAL A 131 17.71 13.86 -4.39
C VAL A 131 16.24 14.18 -4.08
N ILE A 132 15.97 14.75 -2.91
CA ILE A 132 14.60 15.13 -2.49
C ILE A 132 13.99 16.11 -3.50
N LYS A 133 14.75 17.13 -3.96
CA LYS A 133 14.27 18.07 -4.97
C LYS A 133 13.94 17.38 -6.31
N ARG A 134 14.77 16.43 -6.76
CA ARG A 134 14.48 15.66 -7.98
C ARG A 134 13.22 14.81 -7.83
N GLU A 135 13.07 14.15 -6.69
CA GLU A 135 11.90 13.31 -6.41
C GLU A 135 10.61 14.14 -6.31
N GLN A 136 10.66 15.32 -5.70
CA GLN A 136 9.55 16.27 -5.71
C GLN A 136 9.11 16.65 -7.12
N ILE A 137 10.07 16.97 -8.02
CA ILE A 137 9.78 17.29 -9.42
C ILE A 137 9.15 16.09 -10.14
N LEU A 138 9.66 14.88 -9.91
CA LEU A 138 9.10 13.66 -10.49
C LEU A 138 7.67 13.39 -9.99
N ASN A 139 7.42 13.56 -8.70
CA ASN A 139 6.08 13.39 -8.11
C ASN A 139 5.08 14.43 -8.65
N GLN A 140 5.51 15.68 -8.86
CA GLN A 140 4.69 16.69 -9.55
C GLN A 140 4.38 16.28 -11.00
N ARG A 141 5.33 15.68 -11.71
CA ARG A 141 5.10 15.18 -13.07
C ARG A 141 4.14 13.98 -13.08
N ILE A 142 4.27 13.05 -12.15
CA ILE A 142 3.39 11.89 -12.01
C ILE A 142 1.96 12.34 -11.70
N THR A 143 1.77 13.28 -10.78
CA THR A 143 0.44 13.83 -10.46
C THR A 143 -0.19 14.54 -11.66
N ASN A 144 0.59 15.31 -12.42
CA ASN A 144 0.10 15.94 -13.65
C ASN A 144 -0.27 14.91 -14.73
N LEU A 145 0.55 13.88 -14.94
CA LEU A 145 0.25 12.79 -15.87
C LEU A 145 -0.99 12.00 -15.42
N GLY A 146 -1.15 11.73 -14.14
CA GLY A 146 -2.35 11.10 -13.58
C GLY A 146 -3.62 11.91 -13.85
N ARG A 147 -3.54 13.25 -13.74
CA ARG A 147 -4.66 14.14 -14.09
C ARG A 147 -4.99 14.09 -15.58
N LEU A 148 -3.99 14.09 -16.46
CA LEU A 148 -4.19 13.97 -17.91
C LEU A 148 -4.78 12.61 -18.30
N LEU A 149 -4.32 11.53 -17.67
CA LEU A 149 -4.87 10.19 -17.86
C LEU A 149 -6.34 10.11 -17.43
N ALA A 150 -6.68 10.69 -16.29
CA ALA A 150 -8.07 10.77 -15.81
C ALA A 150 -8.95 11.54 -16.82
N LYS A 151 -8.46 12.67 -17.33
CA LYS A 151 -9.17 13.47 -18.34
C LYS A 151 -9.37 12.70 -19.65
N CYS A 152 -8.35 12.03 -20.17
CA CYS A 152 -8.48 11.19 -21.37
C CYS A 152 -9.43 10.01 -21.16
N LYS A 153 -9.46 9.44 -19.94
CA LYS A 153 -10.40 8.36 -19.61
C LYS A 153 -11.84 8.86 -19.60
N GLU A 154 -12.09 10.00 -18.98
CA GLU A 154 -13.41 10.65 -18.94
C GLU A 154 -13.89 11.03 -20.35
N GLU A 155 -13.01 11.60 -21.19
CA GLU A 155 -13.33 11.91 -22.59
C GLU A 155 -13.68 10.65 -23.40
N LYS A 156 -12.97 9.54 -23.19
CA LYS A 156 -13.28 8.26 -23.85
C LYS A 156 -14.60 7.67 -23.37
N GLU A 157 -14.90 7.74 -22.07
CA GLU A 157 -16.19 7.30 -21.52
C GLU A 157 -17.35 8.16 -22.05
N GLN A 158 -17.18 9.47 -22.15
CA GLN A 158 -18.16 10.37 -22.75
C GLN A 158 -18.38 10.10 -24.25
N LEU A 159 -17.31 9.81 -25.00
CA LEU A 159 -17.43 9.42 -26.42
C LEU A 159 -18.14 8.08 -26.59
N LEU A 160 -17.86 7.10 -25.73
CA LEU A 160 -18.58 5.82 -25.72
C LEU A 160 -20.05 6.03 -25.40
N TRP A 161 -20.38 6.85 -24.40
CA TRP A 161 -21.76 7.18 -24.07
C TRP A 161 -22.47 7.84 -25.24
N ARG A 162 -21.86 8.84 -25.88
CA ARG A 162 -22.43 9.51 -27.08
C ARG A 162 -22.59 8.55 -28.25
N CYS A 163 -21.61 7.68 -28.50
CA CYS A 163 -21.69 6.72 -29.61
C CYS A 163 -22.80 5.70 -29.36
N ASN A 164 -22.90 5.19 -28.13
CA ASN A 164 -23.98 4.29 -27.73
C ASN A 164 -25.36 4.97 -27.83
N ASP A 165 -25.46 6.23 -27.37
CA ASP A 165 -26.68 7.03 -27.49
C ASP A 165 -27.08 7.24 -28.96
N THR A 166 -26.14 7.62 -29.84
CA THR A 166 -26.41 7.75 -31.28
C THR A 166 -26.79 6.43 -31.94
N VAL A 167 -26.22 5.30 -31.50
CA VAL A 167 -26.62 3.97 -32.00
C VAL A 167 -28.03 3.65 -31.54
N THR A 168 -28.38 3.90 -30.29
CA THR A 168 -29.76 3.71 -29.79
C THR A 168 -30.76 4.64 -30.48
N GLN A 169 -30.42 5.92 -30.69
CA GLN A 169 -31.28 6.87 -31.40
C GLN A 169 -31.44 6.48 -32.86
N ASN A 170 -30.37 6.03 -33.54
CA ASN A 170 -30.47 5.52 -34.91
C ASN A 170 -31.28 4.22 -34.99
N TYR A 171 -31.17 3.33 -34.00
CA TYR A 171 -32.02 2.13 -33.91
C TYR A 171 -33.49 2.48 -33.68
N ILE A 172 -33.78 3.43 -32.78
CA ILE A 172 -35.13 3.88 -32.45
C ILE A 172 -35.76 4.66 -33.63
N HIS A 173 -34.98 5.46 -34.35
CA HIS A 173 -35.46 6.20 -35.54
C HIS A 173 -35.58 5.33 -36.80
N ALA A 174 -34.84 4.22 -36.89
CA ALA A 174 -34.92 3.28 -38.02
C ALA A 174 -36.05 2.24 -37.87
N MET A 175 -36.62 2.07 -36.67
CA MET A 175 -37.75 1.18 -36.44
C MET A 175 -39.06 1.97 -36.47
N ASP A 176 -39.96 1.63 -37.39
CA ASP A 176 -41.33 2.13 -37.35
C ASP A 176 -42.03 1.67 -36.06
N ALA A 177 -42.97 2.46 -35.52
CA ALA A 177 -43.65 2.17 -34.24
C ALA A 177 -44.31 0.76 -34.18
N LYS A 178 -44.54 0.12 -35.33
CA LYS A 178 -45.01 -1.27 -35.44
C LYS A 178 -43.91 -2.31 -35.22
N GLU A 179 -42.66 -2.04 -35.58
CA GLU A 179 -41.54 -2.95 -35.42
C GLU A 179 -41.02 -2.97 -33.97
N VAL A 180 -41.05 -1.82 -33.28
CA VAL A 180 -40.73 -1.72 -31.84
C VAL A 180 -41.71 -2.56 -31.00
N ALA A 181 -43.00 -2.54 -31.33
CA ALA A 181 -44.00 -3.38 -30.69
C ALA A 181 -43.77 -4.88 -30.97
N LEU A 182 -43.33 -5.24 -32.18
CA LEU A 182 -43.03 -6.61 -32.54
C LEU A 182 -41.81 -7.16 -31.78
N VAL A 183 -40.77 -6.33 -31.61
CA VAL A 183 -39.55 -6.73 -30.88
C VAL A 183 -39.80 -6.83 -29.38
N SER A 184 -40.62 -5.96 -28.78
CA SER A 184 -41.04 -6.13 -27.38
C SER A 184 -41.80 -7.43 -27.15
N VAL A 185 -42.73 -7.80 -28.06
CA VAL A 185 -43.47 -9.07 -27.99
C VAL A 185 -42.54 -10.27 -28.17
N VAL A 186 -41.57 -10.21 -29.09
CA VAL A 186 -40.61 -11.30 -29.29
C VAL A 186 -39.65 -11.46 -28.11
N PHE A 187 -39.25 -10.37 -27.45
CA PHE A 187 -38.41 -10.44 -26.25
C PHE A 187 -39.17 -10.96 -25.03
N GLU A 188 -40.43 -10.59 -24.83
CA GLU A 188 -41.28 -11.20 -23.80
C GLU A 188 -41.48 -12.70 -24.05
N ASP A 189 -41.78 -13.10 -25.29
CA ASP A 189 -41.97 -14.51 -25.67
C ASP A 189 -40.66 -15.33 -25.60
N SER A 190 -39.51 -14.67 -25.71
CA SER A 190 -38.18 -15.27 -25.54
C SER A 190 -37.77 -15.40 -24.07
N LEU A 191 -38.19 -14.47 -23.22
CA LEU A 191 -37.99 -14.53 -21.77
C LEU A 191 -38.88 -15.63 -21.16
N ASP A 192 -40.13 -15.75 -21.62
CA ASP A 192 -41.03 -16.85 -21.23
C ASP A 192 -40.49 -18.22 -21.67
N LYS A 193 -39.87 -18.31 -22.86
CA LYS A 193 -39.18 -19.54 -23.32
C LYS A 193 -37.89 -19.86 -22.54
N LEU A 194 -37.18 -18.85 -22.04
CA LEU A 194 -35.99 -19.02 -21.20
C LEU A 194 -36.35 -19.48 -19.77
N ASP A 195 -37.46 -19.00 -19.21
CA ASP A 195 -37.97 -19.46 -17.92
C ASP A 195 -38.48 -20.91 -17.97
N ILE A 196 -39.05 -21.34 -19.11
CA ILE A 196 -39.44 -22.75 -19.33
C ILE A 196 -38.20 -23.65 -19.49
N MET A 197 -37.12 -23.15 -20.08
CA MET A 197 -35.86 -23.92 -20.23
C MET A 197 -35.08 -24.10 -18.93
N ASN A 198 -35.29 -23.28 -17.91
CA ASN A 198 -34.59 -23.39 -16.61
C ASN A 198 -35.19 -24.45 -15.65
N LEU A 199 -36.34 -25.05 -15.99
CA LEU A 199 -37.03 -26.05 -15.15
C LEU A 199 -36.76 -27.51 -15.52
N LEU A 200 -36.02 -27.80 -16.61
CA LEU A 200 -35.97 -29.15 -17.19
C LEU A 200 -34.58 -29.73 -17.53
N ALA A 201 -33.49 -29.34 -16.85
CA ALA A 201 -32.21 -30.04 -17.04
C ALA A 201 -31.27 -30.05 -15.81
N PRO A 202 -30.89 -31.23 -15.29
CA PRO A 202 -29.54 -31.53 -14.85
C PRO A 202 -28.67 -32.07 -16.02
N PRO A 203 -27.33 -32.03 -15.89
CA PRO A 203 -26.45 -31.74 -17.02
C PRO A 203 -25.94 -33.01 -17.70
N LEU A 204 -25.99 -33.02 -19.03
CA LEU A 204 -25.16 -33.89 -19.85
C LEU A 204 -24.17 -33.04 -20.62
N HIS A 205 -22.90 -33.28 -20.31
CA HIS A 205 -21.77 -32.92 -21.16
C HIS A 205 -22.01 -33.43 -22.57
N HIS A 206 -21.88 -32.55 -23.57
CA HIS A 206 -21.34 -32.98 -24.85
C HIS A 206 -20.57 -31.84 -25.52
N ASP A 207 -19.27 -32.10 -25.67
CA ASP A 207 -18.37 -31.43 -26.60
C ASP A 207 -18.88 -31.61 -28.03
N LEU A 208 -18.87 -30.51 -28.80
CA LEU A 208 -19.03 -30.49 -30.25
C LEU A 208 -17.65 -30.40 -30.90
N SER A 209 -17.25 -31.50 -31.55
CA SER A 209 -16.25 -31.53 -32.60
C SER A 209 -16.94 -31.85 -33.91
N LEU A 210 -16.59 -31.08 -34.94
CA LEU A 210 -17.09 -31.13 -36.31
C LEU A 210 -16.77 -32.45 -37.03
N ASN A 211 -17.80 -32.94 -37.73
CA ASN A 211 -17.86 -33.48 -39.09
C ASN A 211 -16.75 -34.42 -39.58
N ASP A 212 -17.12 -35.67 -39.84
CA ASP A 212 -17.04 -36.29 -41.17
C ASP A 212 -17.83 -37.62 -41.20
N GLU A 213 -18.12 -38.10 -42.42
CA GLU A 213 -18.74 -39.41 -42.78
C GLU A 213 -20.29 -39.45 -42.75
N SER A 214 -20.96 -39.35 -43.90
CA SER A 214 -21.25 -40.39 -44.91
C SER A 214 -22.42 -41.29 -44.53
N GLU A 215 -23.52 -41.13 -45.25
CA GLU A 215 -24.42 -42.16 -45.81
C GLU A 215 -25.53 -41.38 -46.54
N GLY A 216 -25.73 -41.57 -47.84
CA GLY A 216 -26.53 -42.68 -48.34
C GLY A 216 -27.97 -42.21 -48.52
N ILE A 217 -28.29 -41.62 -49.68
CA ILE A 217 -29.68 -41.36 -50.09
C ILE A 217 -29.97 -42.06 -51.42
N PRO A 218 -31.16 -42.65 -51.58
CA PRO A 218 -31.41 -43.75 -52.52
C PRO A 218 -31.81 -43.32 -53.92
N THR A 219 -31.48 -44.22 -54.84
CA THR A 219 -31.97 -44.39 -56.20
C THR A 219 -33.49 -44.26 -56.34
N VAL A 220 -34.00 -43.14 -56.89
CA VAL A 220 -35.23 -43.09 -57.70
C VAL A 220 -35.15 -41.85 -58.60
N ILE A 221 -35.18 -42.05 -59.92
CA ILE A 221 -36.01 -41.40 -60.94
C ILE A 221 -35.51 -41.96 -62.28
N ASN A 222 -36.09 -43.11 -62.61
CA ASN A 222 -36.41 -43.47 -63.99
C ASN A 222 -37.50 -42.51 -64.49
N GLU A 223 -37.56 -42.36 -65.81
CA GLU A 223 -38.59 -41.68 -66.63
C GLU A 223 -38.13 -40.37 -67.26
N CYS A 224 -37.54 -40.51 -68.44
CA CYS A 224 -37.82 -39.66 -69.62
C CYS A 224 -37.26 -40.38 -70.87
N HIS A 225 -37.86 -41.53 -71.17
CA HIS A 225 -37.93 -42.07 -72.53
C HIS A 225 -39.23 -41.56 -73.13
N ALA A 226 -39.16 -40.64 -74.10
CA ALA A 226 -40.17 -40.46 -75.15
C ALA A 226 -39.68 -39.37 -76.12
N LEU A 227 -40.06 -39.53 -77.38
CA LEU A 227 -39.85 -38.62 -78.52
C LEU A 227 -38.54 -38.81 -79.30
N PHE A 228 -38.37 -40.01 -79.84
CA PHE A 228 -38.00 -40.14 -81.25
C PHE A 228 -39.06 -40.99 -81.95
N PRO A 229 -39.69 -40.51 -83.04
CA PRO A 229 -40.76 -41.24 -83.72
C PRO A 229 -40.23 -42.53 -84.35
N ALA A 230 -40.94 -43.61 -84.06
CA ALA A 230 -40.89 -44.86 -84.77
C ALA A 230 -41.17 -44.66 -86.28
N ASP A 231 -40.46 -45.41 -87.09
CA ASP A 231 -40.99 -46.16 -88.22
C ASP A 231 -42.12 -45.48 -89.03
N LEU A 232 -41.72 -44.70 -90.04
CA LEU A 232 -42.40 -44.73 -91.32
C LEU A 232 -41.51 -45.49 -92.33
N HIS A 233 -41.42 -46.80 -92.13
CA HIS A 233 -41.21 -47.72 -93.26
C HIS A 233 -42.59 -48.08 -93.80
N ASN A 234 -43.22 -47.13 -94.47
CA ASN A 234 -44.25 -47.45 -95.45
C ASN A 234 -43.46 -47.93 -96.68
N PRO A 235 -43.59 -49.18 -97.15
CA PRO A 235 -43.01 -49.54 -98.42
C PRO A 235 -43.85 -48.84 -99.49
N VAL A 236 -43.46 -47.62 -99.86
CA VAL A 236 -43.86 -47.10 -101.17
C VAL A 236 -43.26 -48.05 -102.16
N LYS A 237 -44.12 -48.83 -102.80
CA LYS A 237 -43.79 -49.71 -103.91
C LYS A 237 -42.91 -48.90 -104.86
N PHE A 238 -41.67 -49.34 -105.06
CA PHE A 238 -40.93 -48.97 -106.26
C PHE A 238 -41.80 -49.44 -107.44
N GLU A 239 -42.48 -48.50 -108.10
CA GLU A 239 -42.93 -48.75 -109.46
C GLU A 239 -41.66 -49.02 -110.26
N ASP A 240 -41.56 -50.20 -110.88
CA ASP A 240 -40.45 -50.55 -111.75
C ASP A 240 -40.21 -49.41 -112.76
N GLU A 241 -38.94 -49.06 -112.98
CA GLU A 241 -38.51 -48.03 -113.94
C GLU A 241 -39.16 -48.22 -115.33
N GLU A 242 -39.51 -49.45 -115.70
CA GLU A 242 -40.22 -49.77 -116.94
C GLU A 242 -41.66 -49.26 -116.99
N SER A 243 -42.40 -49.27 -115.87
CA SER A 243 -43.79 -48.76 -115.83
C SER A 243 -43.85 -47.24 -115.92
N LEU A 244 -42.90 -46.53 -115.29
CA LEU A 244 -42.75 -45.08 -115.44
C LEU A 244 -42.32 -44.70 -116.88
N LYS A 245 -41.38 -45.45 -117.48
CA LYS A 245 -40.99 -45.27 -118.89
C LYS A 245 -42.15 -45.47 -119.87
N TRP A 246 -42.96 -46.52 -119.70
CA TRP A 246 -44.12 -46.79 -120.57
C TRP A 246 -45.22 -45.72 -120.45
N ARG A 247 -45.44 -45.19 -119.25
CA ARG A 247 -46.41 -44.11 -118.99
C ARG A 247 -45.97 -42.80 -119.65
N ILE A 248 -44.68 -42.43 -119.50
CA ILE A 248 -44.07 -41.26 -120.15
C ILE A 248 -44.10 -41.40 -121.68
N PHE A 249 -43.84 -42.61 -122.21
CA PHE A 249 -43.89 -42.88 -123.64
C PHE A 249 -45.32 -42.81 -124.21
N HIS A 250 -46.31 -43.37 -123.52
CA HIS A 250 -47.72 -43.28 -123.95
C HIS A 250 -48.26 -41.85 -123.87
N SER A 251 -47.94 -41.10 -122.80
CA SER A 251 -48.32 -39.69 -122.70
C SER A 251 -47.63 -38.83 -123.77
N GLY A 252 -46.35 -39.11 -124.07
CA GLY A 252 -45.61 -38.44 -125.14
C GLY A 252 -46.18 -38.73 -126.53
N ARG A 253 -46.61 -39.98 -126.79
CA ARG A 253 -47.27 -40.37 -128.04
C ARG A 253 -48.64 -39.70 -128.21
N ILE A 254 -49.47 -39.68 -127.16
CA ILE A 254 -50.80 -39.02 -127.20
C ILE A 254 -50.64 -37.51 -127.38
N TYR A 255 -49.64 -36.92 -126.72
CA TYR A 255 -49.30 -35.51 -126.90
C TYR A 255 -48.90 -35.19 -128.35
N LEU A 256 -48.00 -35.97 -128.94
CA LEU A 256 -47.61 -35.81 -130.35
C LEU A 256 -48.78 -36.02 -131.32
N GLU A 257 -49.66 -36.99 -131.05
CA GLU A 257 -50.86 -37.23 -131.86
C GLU A 257 -51.82 -36.03 -131.80
N ASN A 258 -51.99 -35.42 -130.62
CA ASN A 258 -52.81 -34.22 -130.46
C ASN A 258 -52.18 -32.99 -131.11
N VAL A 259 -50.85 -32.82 -131.02
CA VAL A 259 -50.12 -31.72 -131.69
C VAL A 259 -50.20 -31.87 -133.22
N LEU A 260 -50.08 -33.09 -133.73
CA LEU A 260 -50.20 -33.38 -135.17
C LEU A 260 -51.64 -33.20 -135.66
N LYS A 261 -52.66 -33.56 -134.86
CA LYS A 261 -54.07 -33.30 -135.18
C LYS A 261 -54.37 -31.79 -135.26
N VAL A 262 -53.91 -31.01 -134.29
CA VAL A 262 -54.04 -29.53 -134.29
C VAL A 262 -53.33 -28.91 -135.48
N MET A 263 -52.14 -29.39 -135.84
CA MET A 263 -51.40 -28.96 -137.03
C MET A 263 -52.15 -29.30 -138.34
N LEU A 264 -52.78 -30.48 -138.42
CA LEU A 264 -53.47 -30.93 -139.62
C LEU A 264 -54.77 -30.16 -139.85
N ASP A 265 -55.50 -29.83 -138.78
CA ASP A 265 -56.69 -28.95 -138.83
C ASP A 265 -56.32 -27.50 -139.19
N GLU A 266 -55.22 -26.95 -138.67
CA GLU A 266 -54.75 -25.59 -138.97
C GLU A 266 -54.23 -25.43 -140.41
N LEU A 267 -53.57 -26.46 -140.94
CA LEU A 267 -53.13 -26.50 -142.33
C LEU A 267 -54.30 -26.62 -143.32
N GLN A 268 -55.37 -27.32 -142.95
CA GLN A 268 -56.57 -27.47 -143.78
C GLN A 268 -57.44 -26.21 -143.81
N THR A 269 -57.43 -25.39 -142.75
CA THR A 269 -58.33 -24.24 -142.62
C THR A 269 -57.68 -22.90 -142.95
N ASN A 270 -56.41 -22.65 -142.56
CA ASN A 270 -55.87 -21.29 -142.51
C ASN A 270 -54.51 -21.07 -143.22
N GLN A 271 -53.88 -22.08 -143.82
CA GLN A 271 -52.52 -21.99 -144.41
C GLN A 271 -51.48 -21.29 -143.48
N SER A 272 -51.58 -21.46 -142.14
CA SER A 272 -50.60 -20.96 -141.15
C SER A 272 -50.28 -22.04 -140.09
N CYS A 273 -49.15 -21.88 -139.37
CA CYS A 273 -48.60 -22.83 -138.38
C CYS A 273 -48.33 -22.18 -137.01
N ASP A 274 -49.21 -21.29 -136.55
CA ASP A 274 -48.98 -20.48 -135.34
C ASP A 274 -49.12 -21.28 -134.03
N SER A 275 -49.95 -22.31 -133.96
CA SER A 275 -50.11 -23.09 -132.72
C SER A 275 -48.95 -24.02 -132.43
N LEU A 276 -48.23 -24.53 -133.44
CA LEU A 276 -46.96 -25.23 -133.23
C LEU A 276 -45.92 -24.30 -132.62
N THR A 277 -45.87 -23.04 -133.05
CA THR A 277 -44.98 -22.02 -132.50
C THR A 277 -45.32 -21.72 -131.03
N SER A 278 -46.60 -21.57 -130.69
CA SER A 278 -47.04 -21.36 -129.30
C SER A 278 -46.83 -22.57 -128.39
N ILE A 279 -47.01 -23.79 -128.91
CA ILE A 279 -46.77 -25.03 -128.16
C ILE A 279 -45.26 -25.21 -127.92
N ILE A 280 -44.42 -24.96 -128.93
CA ILE A 280 -42.96 -24.98 -128.79
C ILE A 280 -42.50 -23.90 -127.80
N GLU A 281 -43.10 -22.70 -127.80
CA GLU A 281 -42.79 -21.64 -126.84
C GLU A 281 -43.20 -21.99 -125.41
N LYS A 282 -44.38 -22.60 -125.22
CA LYS A 282 -44.81 -23.12 -123.90
C LYS A 282 -43.89 -24.22 -123.40
N GLU A 283 -43.49 -25.16 -124.27
CA GLU A 283 -42.56 -26.23 -123.89
C GLU A 283 -41.17 -25.68 -123.55
N LYS A 284 -40.70 -24.64 -124.26
CA LYS A 284 -39.47 -23.92 -123.92
C LYS A 284 -39.56 -23.23 -122.56
N LEU A 285 -40.70 -22.60 -122.24
CA LEU A 285 -40.95 -21.96 -120.94
C LEU A 285 -40.98 -22.98 -119.79
N SER A 286 -41.69 -24.10 -119.97
CA SER A 286 -41.71 -25.18 -118.96
C SER A 286 -40.32 -25.79 -118.74
N ARG A 287 -39.52 -26.00 -119.81
CA ARG A 287 -38.13 -26.45 -119.66
C ARG A 287 -37.25 -25.42 -118.93
N LEU A 288 -37.46 -24.12 -119.15
CA LEU A 288 -36.76 -23.07 -118.41
C LEU A 288 -37.14 -23.05 -116.93
N GLU A 289 -38.41 -23.27 -116.60
CA GLU A 289 -38.88 -23.36 -115.21
C GLU A 289 -38.37 -24.62 -114.51
N GLU A 290 -38.31 -25.77 -115.20
CA GLU A 290 -37.70 -27.00 -114.70
C GLU A 290 -36.21 -26.83 -114.41
N VAL A 291 -35.44 -26.26 -115.34
CA VAL A 291 -34.01 -25.96 -115.13
C VAL A 291 -33.82 -24.96 -113.98
N GLN A 292 -34.71 -23.98 -113.81
CA GLN A 292 -34.67 -23.07 -112.66
C GLN A 292 -35.02 -23.76 -111.33
N ALA A 293 -35.93 -24.74 -111.33
CA ALA A 293 -36.28 -25.50 -110.15
C ALA A 293 -35.13 -26.44 -109.73
N GLU A 294 -34.48 -27.08 -110.70
CA GLU A 294 -33.30 -27.93 -110.51
C GLU A 294 -32.13 -27.11 -109.96
N LEU A 295 -31.84 -25.94 -110.55
CA LEU A 295 -30.81 -25.03 -110.01
C LEU A 295 -31.13 -24.56 -108.58
N LYS A 296 -32.41 -24.28 -108.26
CA LYS A 296 -32.82 -23.93 -106.89
C LYS A 296 -32.69 -25.12 -105.93
N GLN A 297 -32.87 -26.34 -106.40
CA GLN A 297 -32.68 -27.56 -105.62
C GLN A 297 -31.19 -27.79 -105.36
N ASP A 298 -30.34 -27.70 -106.37
CA ASP A 298 -28.88 -27.78 -106.23
C ASP A 298 -28.37 -26.75 -105.21
N ILE A 299 -28.84 -25.50 -105.31
CA ILE A 299 -28.50 -24.44 -104.33
C ILE A 299 -28.97 -24.78 -102.91
N ARG A 300 -30.13 -25.46 -102.76
CA ARG A 300 -30.61 -25.90 -101.44
C ARG A 300 -29.79 -27.06 -100.90
N GLU A 301 -29.44 -28.02 -101.74
CA GLU A 301 -28.60 -29.16 -101.38
C GLU A 301 -27.20 -28.70 -100.98
N ASP A 302 -26.60 -27.79 -101.73
CA ASP A 302 -25.33 -27.14 -101.39
C ASP A 302 -25.39 -26.40 -100.05
N LYS A 303 -26.46 -25.62 -99.81
CA LYS A 303 -26.69 -24.97 -98.51
C LYS A 303 -26.88 -25.97 -97.39
N LEU A 304 -27.59 -27.07 -97.63
CA LEU A 304 -27.81 -28.12 -96.65
C LEU A 304 -26.48 -28.83 -96.31
N HIS A 305 -25.64 -29.12 -97.31
CA HIS A 305 -24.31 -29.68 -97.13
C HIS A 305 -23.39 -28.72 -96.37
N PHE A 306 -23.43 -27.43 -96.70
CA PHE A 306 -22.69 -26.40 -95.97
C PHE A 306 -23.11 -26.33 -94.51
N LEU A 307 -24.41 -26.24 -94.22
CA LEU A 307 -24.94 -26.20 -92.86
C LEU A 307 -24.65 -27.49 -92.08
N LYS A 308 -24.74 -28.67 -92.71
CA LYS A 308 -24.34 -29.94 -92.09
C LYS A 308 -22.84 -29.95 -91.75
N ARG A 309 -22.00 -29.41 -92.63
CA ARG A 309 -20.55 -29.29 -92.38
C ARG A 309 -20.28 -28.31 -91.24
N GLU A 310 -20.92 -27.15 -91.22
CA GLU A 310 -20.80 -26.19 -90.12
C GLU A 310 -21.28 -26.78 -88.79
N LEU A 311 -22.41 -27.47 -88.78
CA LEU A 311 -22.96 -28.11 -87.59
C LEU A 311 -22.00 -29.17 -87.05
N LYS A 312 -21.40 -29.99 -87.93
CA LYS A 312 -20.35 -30.95 -87.56
C LYS A 312 -19.07 -30.26 -87.06
N ASN A 313 -18.67 -29.14 -87.66
CA ASN A 313 -17.51 -28.35 -87.22
C ASN A 313 -17.75 -27.72 -85.84
N VAL A 314 -18.96 -27.20 -85.59
CA VAL A 314 -19.35 -26.67 -84.28
C VAL A 314 -19.42 -27.78 -83.23
N GLU A 315 -19.96 -28.94 -83.57
CA GLU A 315 -20.02 -30.11 -82.70
C GLU A 315 -18.63 -30.60 -82.31
N THR A 316 -17.73 -30.77 -83.29
CA THR A 316 -16.32 -31.15 -83.02
C THR A 316 -15.58 -30.09 -82.19
N SER A 317 -15.79 -28.79 -82.45
CA SER A 317 -15.22 -27.70 -81.65
C SER A 317 -15.74 -27.70 -80.20
N ARG A 318 -17.05 -27.92 -80.00
CA ARG A 318 -17.64 -28.05 -78.67
C ARG A 318 -17.08 -29.25 -77.91
N VAL A 319 -16.99 -30.40 -78.56
CA VAL A 319 -16.38 -31.62 -77.98
C VAL A 319 -14.92 -31.38 -77.59
N GLN A 320 -14.14 -30.67 -78.41
CA GLN A 320 -12.76 -30.31 -78.06
C GLN A 320 -12.69 -29.39 -76.83
N LYS A 321 -13.54 -28.36 -76.74
CA LYS A 321 -13.61 -27.48 -75.57
C LYS A 321 -14.02 -28.23 -74.30
N ILE A 322 -14.96 -29.18 -74.40
CA ILE A 322 -15.35 -30.05 -73.29
C ILE A 322 -14.15 -30.88 -72.84
N LYS A 323 -13.41 -31.51 -73.77
CA LYS A 323 -12.20 -32.27 -73.44
C LYS A 323 -11.14 -31.41 -72.74
N GLN A 324 -10.88 -30.20 -73.25
CA GLN A 324 -9.96 -29.26 -72.61
C GLN A 324 -10.44 -28.85 -71.20
N ALA A 325 -11.74 -28.61 -71.02
CA ALA A 325 -12.32 -28.33 -69.71
C ALA A 325 -12.21 -29.52 -68.76
N GLU A 326 -12.42 -30.75 -69.24
CA GLU A 326 -12.23 -31.97 -68.46
C GLU A 326 -10.76 -32.19 -68.05
N GLU A 327 -9.80 -31.90 -68.93
CA GLU A 327 -8.37 -31.99 -68.65
C GLU A 327 -7.94 -30.97 -67.60
N THR A 328 -8.39 -29.71 -67.73
CA THR A 328 -8.16 -28.67 -66.73
C THR A 328 -8.81 -29.00 -65.39
N LEU A 329 -10.03 -29.55 -65.39
CA LEU A 329 -10.70 -30.03 -64.17
C LEU A 329 -9.89 -31.14 -63.48
N LYS A 330 -9.40 -32.13 -64.23
CA LYS A 330 -8.54 -33.21 -63.70
C LYS A 330 -7.25 -32.65 -63.10
N TYR A 331 -6.60 -31.72 -63.81
CA TYR A 331 -5.39 -31.05 -63.31
C TYR A 331 -5.67 -30.28 -62.02
N LEU A 332 -6.68 -29.41 -62.00
CA LEU A 332 -7.06 -28.63 -60.82
C LEU A 332 -7.41 -29.53 -59.64
N LYS A 333 -8.15 -30.61 -59.86
CA LYS A 333 -8.45 -31.61 -58.82
C LYS A 333 -7.17 -32.24 -58.25
N SER A 334 -6.20 -32.58 -59.10
CA SER A 334 -4.91 -33.11 -58.65
C SER A 334 -4.10 -32.09 -57.85
N VAL A 335 -4.13 -30.81 -58.24
CA VAL A 335 -3.44 -29.72 -57.53
C VAL A 335 -4.07 -29.50 -56.16
N VAL A 336 -5.40 -29.42 -56.09
CA VAL A 336 -6.14 -29.27 -54.83
C VAL A 336 -5.88 -30.45 -53.88
N GLN A 337 -5.83 -31.67 -54.39
CA GLN A 337 -5.47 -32.83 -53.57
C GLN A 337 -4.02 -32.77 -53.07
N LYS A 338 -3.06 -32.41 -53.93
CA LYS A 338 -1.64 -32.24 -53.54
C LYS A 338 -1.47 -31.16 -52.48
N THR A 339 -2.11 -30.00 -52.65
CA THR A 339 -2.03 -28.92 -51.67
C THR A 339 -2.71 -29.29 -50.36
N LYS A 340 -3.85 -30.01 -50.38
CA LYS A 340 -4.49 -30.53 -49.17
C LYS A 340 -3.56 -31.46 -48.39
N ILE A 341 -2.92 -32.41 -49.07
CA ILE A 341 -1.95 -33.34 -48.44
C ILE A 341 -0.76 -32.55 -47.89
N SER A 342 -0.19 -31.63 -48.68
CA SER A 342 0.94 -30.79 -48.25
C SER A 342 0.58 -29.90 -47.05
N ASN A 343 -0.62 -29.34 -47.00
CA ASN A 343 -1.08 -28.52 -45.88
C ASN A 343 -1.23 -29.36 -44.60
N ILE A 344 -1.85 -30.54 -44.69
CA ILE A 344 -1.98 -31.45 -43.54
C ILE A 344 -0.60 -31.84 -42.99
N GLU A 345 0.38 -32.08 -43.86
CA GLU A 345 1.74 -32.39 -43.43
C GLU A 345 2.41 -31.19 -42.74
N SER A 346 2.31 -30.00 -43.35
CA SER A 346 2.79 -28.74 -42.75
C SER A 346 2.16 -28.46 -41.39
N GLU A 347 0.85 -28.66 -41.26
CA GLU A 347 0.11 -28.51 -39.99
C GLU A 347 0.61 -29.48 -38.92
N LYS A 348 0.86 -30.76 -39.28
CA LYS A 348 1.44 -31.74 -38.35
C LYS A 348 2.82 -31.32 -37.86
N TYR A 349 3.68 -30.79 -38.75
CA TYR A 349 4.99 -30.28 -38.35
C TYR A 349 4.86 -29.05 -37.44
N ALA A 350 3.97 -28.10 -37.78
CA ALA A 350 3.73 -26.92 -36.96
C ALA A 350 3.20 -27.30 -35.57
N MET A 351 2.26 -28.24 -35.48
CA MET A 351 1.75 -28.76 -34.21
C MET A 351 2.84 -29.44 -33.38
N LYS A 352 3.66 -30.30 -33.99
CA LYS A 352 4.77 -30.97 -33.28
C LYS A 352 5.81 -29.95 -32.79
N HIS A 353 6.14 -28.96 -33.62
CA HIS A 353 7.05 -27.88 -33.26
C HIS A 353 6.52 -27.06 -32.08
N ASN A 354 5.25 -26.64 -32.13
CA ASN A 354 4.59 -25.90 -31.06
C ASN A 354 4.53 -26.72 -29.76
N LYS A 355 4.19 -28.02 -29.85
CA LYS A 355 4.18 -28.92 -28.70
C LYS A 355 5.55 -29.00 -28.03
N ILE A 356 6.62 -29.17 -28.81
CA ILE A 356 7.99 -29.21 -28.27
C ILE A 356 8.35 -27.87 -27.61
N ARG A 357 8.00 -26.73 -28.23
CA ARG A 357 8.24 -25.41 -27.65
C ARG A 357 7.52 -25.21 -26.32
N ILE A 358 6.26 -25.64 -26.24
CA ILE A 358 5.48 -25.58 -25.01
C ILE A 358 6.13 -26.44 -23.92
N GLU A 359 6.50 -27.69 -24.23
CA GLU A 359 7.15 -28.58 -23.26
C GLU A 359 8.52 -28.05 -22.81
N GLN A 360 9.31 -27.47 -23.72
CA GLN A 360 10.56 -26.80 -23.37
C GLN A 360 10.32 -25.59 -22.46
N ALA A 361 9.32 -24.76 -22.75
CA ALA A 361 8.97 -23.60 -21.92
C ALA A 361 8.49 -24.04 -20.53
N LYS A 362 7.63 -25.06 -20.44
CA LYS A 362 7.20 -25.66 -19.18
C LYS A 362 8.39 -26.16 -18.35
N LYS A 363 9.34 -26.86 -18.98
CA LYS A 363 10.54 -27.37 -18.29
C LYS A 363 11.44 -26.25 -17.78
N LYS A 364 11.64 -25.18 -18.57
CA LYS A 364 12.41 -24.00 -18.14
C LYS A 364 11.75 -23.34 -16.93
N LEU A 365 10.44 -23.11 -16.99
CA LEU A 365 9.69 -22.55 -15.89
C LEU A 365 9.76 -23.46 -14.64
N ALA A 366 9.64 -24.77 -14.80
CA ALA A 366 9.75 -25.71 -13.69
C ALA A 366 11.13 -25.66 -13.02
N ASN A 367 12.21 -25.57 -13.80
CA ASN A 367 13.56 -25.43 -13.27
C ASN A 367 13.73 -24.09 -12.53
N GLU A 368 13.27 -22.98 -13.12
CA GLU A 368 13.32 -21.66 -12.48
C GLU A 368 12.52 -21.63 -11.17
N LEU A 369 11.35 -22.27 -11.15
CA LEU A 369 10.55 -22.42 -9.93
C LEU A 369 11.28 -23.23 -8.87
N GLU A 370 11.98 -24.30 -9.24
CA GLU A 370 12.75 -25.11 -8.31
C GLU A 370 13.98 -24.35 -7.78
N ASP A 371 14.70 -23.62 -8.63
CA ASP A 371 15.79 -22.74 -8.22
C ASP A 371 15.31 -21.66 -7.23
N LEU A 372 14.14 -21.06 -7.48
CA LEU A 372 13.53 -20.09 -6.57
C LEU A 372 13.12 -20.74 -5.25
N LYS A 373 12.54 -21.95 -5.26
CA LYS A 373 12.21 -22.68 -4.02
C LYS A 373 13.45 -22.98 -3.19
N THR A 374 14.50 -23.53 -3.79
CA THR A 374 15.75 -23.82 -3.05
C THR A 374 16.38 -22.53 -2.50
N LYS A 375 16.22 -21.39 -3.19
CA LYS A 375 16.66 -20.08 -2.69
C LYS A 375 15.82 -19.62 -1.50
N ILE A 376 14.50 -19.81 -1.55
CA ILE A 376 13.59 -19.51 -0.43
C ILE A 376 13.96 -20.35 0.78
N GLU A 377 14.16 -21.66 0.62
CA GLU A 377 14.56 -22.57 1.71
C GLU A 377 15.91 -22.16 2.33
N LYS A 378 16.91 -21.81 1.50
CA LYS A 378 18.20 -21.31 1.99
C LYS A 378 18.05 -20.00 2.77
N LEU A 379 17.18 -19.09 2.33
CA LEU A 379 16.91 -17.84 3.05
C LEU A 379 16.16 -18.09 4.36
N GLN A 380 15.23 -19.04 4.38
CA GLN A 380 14.53 -19.45 5.61
C GLN A 380 15.50 -20.04 6.64
N LEU A 381 16.43 -20.90 6.22
CA LEU A 381 17.47 -21.43 7.11
C LEU A 381 18.35 -20.33 7.69
N LYS A 382 18.79 -19.38 6.87
CA LYS A 382 19.58 -18.23 7.34
C LYS A 382 18.81 -17.37 8.34
N MET A 383 17.54 -17.11 8.07
CA MET A 383 16.68 -16.35 8.96
C MET A 383 16.46 -17.08 10.30
N GLU A 384 16.35 -18.40 10.29
CA GLU A 384 16.27 -19.21 11.51
C GLU A 384 17.58 -19.17 12.31
N ASP A 385 18.73 -19.28 11.65
CA ASP A 385 20.04 -19.14 12.28
C ASP A 385 20.23 -17.74 12.90
N GLU A 386 19.86 -16.67 12.18
CA GLU A 386 19.88 -15.30 12.68
C GLU A 386 18.94 -15.14 13.89
N ARG A 387 17.74 -15.74 13.83
CA ARG A 387 16.80 -15.74 14.96
C ARG A 387 17.40 -16.42 16.19
N ARG A 388 18.03 -17.59 16.02
CA ARG A 388 18.72 -18.28 17.13
C ARG A 388 19.82 -17.42 17.72
N ILE A 389 20.72 -16.89 16.87
CA ILE A 389 21.81 -16.03 17.33
C ILE A 389 21.26 -14.81 18.07
N HIS A 390 20.19 -14.19 17.55
CA HIS A 390 19.54 -13.06 18.20
C HIS A 390 19.03 -13.43 19.61
N THR A 391 18.32 -14.55 19.75
CA THR A 391 17.86 -15.01 21.08
C THR A 391 19.02 -15.30 22.05
N GLU A 392 20.14 -15.85 21.58
CA GLU A 392 21.32 -16.08 22.40
C GLU A 392 21.96 -14.76 22.85
N VAL A 393 22.11 -13.79 21.94
CA VAL A 393 22.64 -12.45 22.25
C VAL A 393 21.73 -11.72 23.24
N GLU A 394 20.41 -11.80 23.08
CA GLU A 394 19.46 -11.23 24.03
C GLU A 394 19.56 -11.90 25.39
N SER A 395 19.68 -13.24 25.43
CA SER A 395 19.84 -13.98 26.69
C SER A 395 21.11 -13.56 27.44
N PHE A 396 22.22 -13.36 26.73
CA PHE A 396 23.48 -12.90 27.29
C PHE A 396 23.37 -11.46 27.80
N ARG A 397 22.79 -10.55 27.01
CA ARG A 397 22.57 -9.16 27.44
C ARG A 397 21.68 -9.09 28.67
N ASN A 398 20.59 -9.86 28.70
CA ASN A 398 19.68 -9.91 29.84
C ASN A 398 20.37 -10.47 31.09
N TYR A 399 21.22 -11.47 30.94
CA TYR A 399 22.05 -11.98 32.04
C TYR A 399 22.98 -10.89 32.61
N ASP A 400 23.67 -10.15 31.73
CA ASP A 400 24.54 -9.04 32.14
C ASP A 400 23.75 -7.92 32.83
N TYR A 401 22.59 -7.55 32.30
CA TYR A 401 21.69 -6.57 32.92
C TYR A 401 21.27 -7.01 34.31
N GLN A 402 20.82 -8.26 34.48
CA GLN A 402 20.46 -8.82 35.78
C GLN A 402 21.65 -8.83 36.75
N CYS A 403 22.85 -9.16 36.28
CA CYS A 403 24.04 -9.11 37.13
C CYS A 403 24.31 -7.69 37.65
N MET A 404 24.15 -6.67 36.79
CA MET A 404 24.33 -5.27 37.19
C MET A 404 23.20 -4.78 38.09
N GLU A 405 21.96 -5.17 37.82
CA GLU A 405 20.80 -4.86 38.66
C GLU A 405 20.94 -5.46 40.06
N ASN A 406 21.37 -6.73 40.17
CA ASN A 406 21.65 -7.38 41.45
C ASN A 406 22.76 -6.66 42.24
N LYS A 407 23.82 -6.19 41.56
CA LYS A 407 24.87 -5.38 42.21
C LYS A 407 24.33 -4.05 42.69
N LEU A 408 23.51 -3.37 41.87
CA LEU A 408 22.89 -2.10 42.23
C LEU A 408 21.96 -2.27 43.43
N GLN A 409 21.14 -3.32 43.43
CA GLN A 409 20.27 -3.65 44.56
C GLN A 409 21.07 -3.92 45.83
N TYR A 410 22.16 -4.70 45.74
CA TYR A 410 23.04 -4.93 46.88
C TYR A 410 23.58 -3.61 47.47
N TRP A 411 24.00 -2.66 46.62
CA TRP A 411 24.51 -1.37 47.08
C TRP A 411 23.41 -0.49 47.69
N ILE A 412 22.21 -0.52 47.14
CA ILE A 412 21.04 0.15 47.72
C ILE A 412 20.73 -0.42 49.11
N ASP A 413 20.65 -1.74 49.23
CA ASP A 413 20.35 -2.42 50.50
C ASP A 413 21.43 -2.14 51.55
N LYS A 414 22.70 -2.16 51.14
CA LYS A 414 23.83 -1.82 52.01
C LYS A 414 23.75 -0.37 52.48
N TYR A 415 23.53 0.58 51.57
CA TYR A 415 23.43 2.00 51.91
C TYR A 415 22.26 2.28 52.85
N ASN A 416 21.10 1.68 52.57
CA ASN A 416 19.92 1.80 53.41
C ASN A 416 20.18 1.24 54.81
N ARG A 417 20.82 0.07 54.90
CA ARG A 417 21.21 -0.52 56.19
C ARG A 417 22.12 0.40 56.98
N GLU A 418 23.23 0.86 56.38
CA GLU A 418 24.18 1.77 57.03
C GLU A 418 23.52 3.09 57.44
N THR A 419 22.63 3.64 56.61
CA THR A 419 21.85 4.85 56.93
C THR A 419 20.95 4.62 58.14
N THR A 420 20.17 3.52 58.14
CA THR A 420 19.27 3.20 59.27
C THR A 420 20.03 2.95 60.57
N GLU A 421 21.23 2.35 60.51
CA GLU A 421 22.11 2.16 61.66
C GLU A 421 22.64 3.50 62.19
N MET A 422 23.08 4.40 61.32
CA MET A 422 23.55 5.73 61.72
C MET A 422 22.42 6.58 62.29
N GLU A 423 21.25 6.56 61.67
CA GLU A 423 20.05 7.21 62.21
C GLU A 423 19.67 6.66 63.58
N LYS A 424 19.78 5.34 63.78
CA LYS A 424 19.55 4.74 65.10
C LYS A 424 20.56 5.25 66.13
N LYS A 425 21.85 5.28 65.81
CA LYS A 425 22.89 5.84 66.70
C LYS A 425 22.61 7.32 67.03
N ILE A 426 22.19 8.11 66.04
CA ILE A 426 21.79 9.51 66.25
C ILE A 426 20.61 9.58 67.23
N ARG A 427 19.56 8.77 67.03
CA ARG A 427 18.41 8.71 67.94
C ARG A 427 18.83 8.31 69.36
N ASP A 428 19.67 7.29 69.51
CA ASP A 428 20.15 6.83 70.81
C ASP A 428 20.94 7.94 71.54
N LEU A 429 21.81 8.67 70.82
CA LEU A 429 22.54 9.82 71.36
C LEU A 429 21.62 10.99 71.73
N HIS A 430 20.58 11.25 70.94
CA HIS A 430 19.58 12.27 71.27
C HIS A 430 18.83 11.93 72.55
N VAL A 431 18.38 10.68 72.70
CA VAL A 431 17.72 10.20 73.91
C VAL A 431 18.65 10.31 75.11
N GLU A 432 19.93 9.94 74.96
CA GLU A 432 20.90 10.07 76.06
C GLU A 432 21.12 11.54 76.44
N LYS A 433 21.28 12.43 75.45
CA LYS A 433 21.37 13.87 75.68
C LYS A 433 20.13 14.41 76.42
N GLU A 434 18.94 14.00 76.03
CA GLU A 434 17.68 14.41 76.68
C GLU A 434 17.62 13.94 78.13
N LYS A 435 18.06 12.71 78.42
CA LYS A 435 18.19 12.23 79.81
C LYS A 435 19.17 13.08 80.61
N GLN A 436 20.35 13.38 80.07
CA GLN A 436 21.34 14.22 80.75
C GLN A 436 20.79 15.63 81.00
N LEU A 437 20.06 16.21 80.04
CA LEU A 437 19.39 17.49 80.20
C LEU A 437 18.29 17.44 81.28
N SER A 438 17.51 16.36 81.35
CA SER A 438 16.50 16.16 82.40
C SER A 438 17.12 16.08 83.79
N ILE A 439 18.22 15.33 83.95
CA ILE A 439 18.97 15.25 85.21
C ILE A 439 19.52 16.63 85.60
N TYR A 440 20.11 17.36 84.65
CA TYR A 440 20.62 18.70 84.89
C TYR A 440 19.51 19.66 85.32
N ASN A 441 18.38 19.67 84.62
CA ASN A 441 17.23 20.51 84.97
C ASN A 441 16.69 20.20 86.37
N ALA A 442 16.55 18.92 86.73
CA ALA A 442 16.13 18.51 88.07
C ALA A 442 17.13 18.97 89.16
N LEU A 443 18.44 18.96 88.87
CA LEU A 443 19.45 19.49 89.80
C LEU A 443 19.34 21.01 89.95
N VAL A 444 19.10 21.73 88.84
CA VAL A 444 18.87 23.18 88.85
C VAL A 444 17.61 23.52 89.65
N GLU A 445 16.52 22.77 89.49
CA GLU A 445 15.30 22.92 90.29
C GLU A 445 15.59 22.76 91.79
N ARG A 446 16.28 21.68 92.18
CA ARG A 446 16.70 21.49 93.59
C ARG A 446 17.59 22.63 94.10
N TYR A 447 18.52 23.13 93.28
CA TYR A 447 19.35 24.26 93.67
C TYR A 447 18.53 25.54 93.89
N CYS A 448 17.52 25.79 93.03
CA CYS A 448 16.58 26.89 93.18
C CYS A 448 15.76 26.75 94.47
N GLU A 449 15.26 25.55 94.78
CA GLU A 449 14.55 25.24 96.03
C GLU A 449 15.43 25.54 97.26
N TYR A 450 16.66 25.02 97.30
CA TYR A 450 17.58 25.31 98.41
C TYR A 450 17.88 26.79 98.55
N LYS A 451 18.10 27.49 97.43
CA LYS A 451 18.33 28.94 97.43
C LYS A 451 17.10 29.70 97.93
N GLN A 452 15.89 29.22 97.65
CA GLN A 452 14.65 29.79 98.14
C GLN A 452 14.53 29.62 99.66
N VAL A 453 14.73 28.41 100.19
CA VAL A 453 14.71 28.16 101.64
C VAL A 453 15.74 29.03 102.37
N LEU A 454 16.95 29.18 101.82
CA LEU A 454 17.96 30.07 102.40
C LEU A 454 17.53 31.54 102.43
N LYS A 455 16.81 32.01 101.40
CA LYS A 455 16.24 33.36 101.40
C LYS A 455 15.14 33.49 102.45
N GLU A 456 14.23 32.52 102.52
CA GLU A 456 13.14 32.48 103.49
C GLU A 456 13.68 32.49 104.94
N ASP A 457 14.73 31.72 105.23
CA ASP A 457 15.43 31.75 106.53
C ASP A 457 16.05 33.12 106.84
N GLN A 458 16.65 33.78 105.84
CA GLN A 458 17.20 35.13 105.99
C GLN A 458 16.09 36.17 106.21
N ASP A 459 14.98 36.06 105.48
CA ASP A 459 13.79 36.90 105.64
C ASP A 459 13.18 36.71 107.03
N ALA A 460 13.03 35.46 107.50
CA ALA A 460 12.51 35.13 108.83
C ALA A 460 13.39 35.69 109.94
N LYS A 461 14.71 35.54 109.85
CA LYS A 461 15.66 36.14 110.81
C LYS A 461 15.60 37.66 110.82
N ARG A 462 15.44 38.29 109.65
CA ARG A 462 15.23 39.74 109.55
C ARG A 462 13.93 40.16 110.23
N ALA A 463 12.82 39.47 109.97
CA ALA A 463 11.53 39.75 110.59
C ALA A 463 11.55 39.54 112.12
N GLU A 464 12.20 38.49 112.61
CA GLU A 464 12.39 38.25 114.04
C GLU A 464 13.25 39.36 114.68
N GLY A 465 14.34 39.75 114.02
CA GLY A 465 15.16 40.88 114.45
C GLY A 465 14.40 42.20 114.50
N GLU A 466 13.52 42.47 113.52
CA GLU A 466 12.63 43.63 113.52
C GLU A 466 11.61 43.59 114.66
N LEU A 467 11.04 42.42 114.98
CA LEU A 467 10.11 42.24 116.08
C LEU A 467 10.81 42.48 117.44
N ILE A 468 11.98 41.88 117.64
CA ILE A 468 12.80 42.10 118.85
C ILE A 468 13.17 43.58 118.97
N ALA A 469 13.60 44.23 117.89
CA ALA A 469 13.92 45.65 117.89
C ALA A 469 12.70 46.52 118.23
N PHE A 470 11.51 46.15 117.74
CA PHE A 470 10.25 46.81 118.08
C PHE A 470 9.89 46.62 119.56
N GLU A 471 10.01 45.41 120.10
CA GLU A 471 9.80 45.10 121.52
C GLU A 471 10.79 45.83 122.42
N GLU A 472 12.06 45.88 122.04
CA GLU A 472 13.07 46.68 122.72
C GLU A 472 12.69 48.16 122.73
N LYS A 473 12.24 48.71 121.59
CA LYS A 473 11.81 50.10 121.49
C LYS A 473 10.57 50.37 122.36
N LYS A 474 9.63 49.43 122.41
CA LYS A 474 8.47 49.47 123.32
C LYS A 474 8.92 49.46 124.78
N ARG A 475 9.84 48.55 125.16
CA ARG A 475 10.41 48.47 126.50
C ARG A 475 11.18 49.74 126.87
N LYS A 476 12.03 50.26 125.98
CA LYS A 476 12.77 51.53 126.15
C LYS A 476 11.79 52.68 126.38
N SER A 477 10.74 52.78 125.57
CA SER A 477 9.67 53.77 125.75
C SER A 477 8.96 53.63 127.10
N VAL A 478 8.57 52.41 127.50
CA VAL A 478 7.97 52.13 128.82
C VAL A 478 8.92 52.52 129.96
N LEU A 479 10.21 52.18 129.85
CA LEU A 479 11.23 52.58 130.83
C LEU A 479 11.38 54.09 130.90
N SER A 480 11.37 54.80 129.77
CA SER A 480 11.38 56.26 129.73
C SER A 480 10.16 56.87 130.43
N ILE A 481 8.96 56.31 130.22
CA ILE A 481 7.74 56.73 130.93
C ILE A 481 7.86 56.47 132.44
N GLN A 482 8.37 55.29 132.85
CA GLN A 482 8.59 54.98 134.26
C GLN A 482 9.62 55.92 134.89
N CYS A 483 10.74 56.17 134.22
CA CYS A 483 11.77 57.11 134.68
C CYS A 483 11.23 58.53 134.75
N TRP A 484 10.44 58.97 133.77
CA TRP A 484 9.76 60.26 133.79
C TRP A 484 8.81 60.36 134.97
N TRP A 485 7.96 59.37 135.20
CA TRP A 485 7.03 59.37 136.33
C TRP A 485 7.75 59.34 137.68
N ARG A 486 8.81 58.52 137.83
CA ARG A 486 9.68 58.52 139.01
C ARG A 486 10.34 59.89 139.22
N ALA A 487 10.85 60.53 138.17
CA ALA A 487 11.42 61.87 138.25
C ALA A 487 10.37 62.94 138.62
N VAL A 488 9.16 62.85 138.08
CA VAL A 488 8.03 63.73 138.44
C VAL A 488 7.62 63.52 139.89
N MET A 489 7.54 62.27 140.36
CA MET A 489 7.27 61.93 141.77
C MET A 489 8.28 62.59 142.72
N VAL A 490 9.57 62.57 142.36
CA VAL A 490 10.62 63.24 143.14
C VAL A 490 10.48 64.76 143.07
N ARG A 491 10.33 65.35 141.87
CA ARG A 491 10.29 66.82 141.67
C ARG A 491 9.03 67.47 142.25
N ARG A 492 7.88 66.80 142.17
CA ARG A 492 6.61 67.26 142.75
C ARG A 492 6.41 66.80 144.19
N PHE A 493 7.32 65.97 144.73
CA PHE A 493 7.30 65.41 146.09
C PHE A 493 6.00 64.66 146.43
N LEU A 494 5.60 63.77 145.52
CA LEU A 494 4.43 62.91 145.68
C LEU A 494 4.84 61.61 146.41
N GLY A 495 3.93 61.03 147.19
CA GLY A 495 4.14 59.79 147.95
C GLY A 495 5.25 59.87 149.01
N GLN A 496 6.12 58.86 149.04
CA GLN A 496 7.23 58.73 150.01
C GLN A 496 8.24 59.89 150.03
N PHE A 497 8.30 60.70 148.96
CA PHE A 497 9.16 61.89 148.87
C PHE A 497 8.54 63.15 149.50
N ARG A 498 7.33 63.09 150.05
CA ARG A 498 6.67 64.22 150.71
C ARG A 498 7.39 64.65 152.00
N SER A 499 8.01 63.71 152.70
CA SER A 499 8.86 63.99 153.88
C SER A 499 10.12 64.77 153.51
N LEU A 500 10.71 64.49 152.34
CA LEU A 500 11.85 65.23 151.79
C LEU A 500 11.51 66.69 151.45
N LYS A 501 10.27 66.99 151.01
CA LYS A 501 9.82 68.39 150.85
C LYS A 501 9.84 69.15 152.17
N LYS A 502 9.44 68.50 153.29
CA LYS A 502 9.50 69.10 154.63
C LYS A 502 10.94 69.36 155.06
N ILE A 503 11.87 68.43 154.79
CA ILE A 503 13.29 68.57 155.14
C ILE A 503 13.98 69.65 154.29
N ILE A 504 13.70 69.73 152.98
CA ILE A 504 14.26 70.78 152.10
C ILE A 504 13.67 72.15 152.48
N ASN A 505 12.39 72.25 152.83
CA ASN A 505 11.82 73.50 153.35
C ASN A 505 12.41 73.86 154.72
N GLN A 506 12.68 72.91 155.61
CA GLN A 506 13.40 73.16 156.86
C GLN A 506 14.86 73.59 156.63
N ARG A 507 15.56 73.03 155.63
CA ARG A 507 16.90 73.49 155.22
C ARG A 507 16.86 74.84 154.51
N LYS A 508 15.82 75.19 153.74
CA LYS A 508 15.60 76.54 153.19
C LYS A 508 15.23 77.55 154.28
N LEU A 509 14.52 77.14 155.32
CA LEU A 509 14.25 77.97 156.50
C LEU A 509 15.52 78.16 157.34
N LYS A 510 16.33 77.12 157.53
CA LYS A 510 17.67 77.22 158.15
C LYS A 510 18.67 78.01 157.29
N ALA A 511 18.64 77.90 155.97
CA ALA A 511 19.45 78.71 155.05
C ALA A 511 18.95 80.16 154.97
N LYS A 512 17.64 80.43 155.10
CA LYS A 512 17.11 81.79 155.32
C LYS A 512 17.48 82.35 156.69
N ALA A 513 17.58 81.52 157.73
CA ALA A 513 18.05 81.93 159.07
C ALA A 513 19.57 82.21 159.08
N VAL A 514 20.38 81.43 158.36
CA VAL A 514 21.82 81.66 158.17
C VAL A 514 22.09 82.84 157.21
N ALA A 515 21.25 83.08 156.21
CA ALA A 515 21.30 84.29 155.36
C ALA A 515 20.81 85.56 156.09
N LYS A 516 19.93 85.44 157.09
CA LYS A 516 19.57 86.54 158.01
C LYS A 516 20.64 86.82 159.07
N ALA A 517 21.44 85.82 159.47
CA ALA A 517 22.62 86.04 160.30
C ALA A 517 23.80 86.67 159.51
N ALA A 518 23.85 86.51 158.18
CA ALA A 518 24.84 87.12 157.28
C ALA A 518 24.47 88.54 156.77
N LYS A 519 23.22 88.98 156.96
CA LYS A 519 22.80 90.40 156.87
C LYS A 519 22.62 90.90 158.29
N LYS A 520 23.70 91.44 158.87
CA LYS A 520 23.78 92.36 160.02
C LYS A 520 22.43 92.98 160.43
N SER A 521 22.29 93.33 161.71
CA SER A 521 21.45 94.49 162.04
C SER A 521 21.82 95.68 161.14
N LYS A 522 21.01 95.83 160.11
CA LYS A 522 20.89 96.87 159.10
C LYS A 522 19.51 96.59 158.53
N LYS A 523 18.43 97.03 159.16
CA LYS A 523 18.24 97.75 160.43
C LYS A 523 16.82 97.38 160.85
#